data_AF-A0A2V5YFB0-F1
#
_entry.id   AF-A0A2V5YFB0-F1
#
_cell.length_a   1.000
_cell.length_b   1.000
_cell.length_c   1.000
_cell.angle_alpha   90.00
_cell.angle_beta   90.00
_cell.angle_gamma   90.00
#
_symmetry.space_group_name_H-M   'P 1'
#
loop_
_entity.id
_entity.type
_entity.pdbx_description
1 polymer ?
#
loop_
_entity_poly.entity_id
_entity_poly.type
_entity_poly.pdbx_seq_one_letter_code
_entity_poly.pdbx_strand_id
1 'polypeptide(L)'
;MVKTDWLKAHYDRVALIAAGIILFLSAISIWWNAIQFGNRLVAQPGPPPKNASPPPVATELDRAAERLQHPSQWKSSTRSGLFVPEKHFIGANGFPATLQNTQVHAPVPNDWIEKFGLPIQDADVLEQDPDIDGFTNLDEWQGGTDPTNKDSHPDYLTKLHLVSAKEEPFPFIFSSWVGGTFALNTIDQSEPTQFLKVGDVIRGTDFKIVKFTGKHERDQYGTKVDVSELLLEHKATHVQVTLVKEKVATSPQSVATFVYTWGGRREFEVRKDQEFSLKPVEEINYKLVDVQPNKAVIVNTQKPNARIEIGFAPP
;
A
#
# COMPACT_ATOMS: atom_id res chain seq x y z
N MET A 1 -37.81 -133.51 61.75
CA MET A 1 -38.73 -132.54 62.38
C MET A 1 -38.13 -132.09 63.71
N VAL A 2 -37.11 -131.20 63.71
CA VAL A 2 -36.45 -130.71 64.96
C VAL A 2 -35.97 -129.25 64.86
N LYS A 3 -35.81 -128.65 63.67
CA LYS A 3 -35.24 -127.29 63.55
C LYS A 3 -36.19 -126.14 63.94
N THR A 4 -37.50 -126.35 63.99
CA THR A 4 -38.49 -125.28 64.19
C THR A 4 -38.80 -124.94 65.65
N ASP A 5 -38.49 -125.81 66.62
CA ASP A 5 -38.77 -125.54 68.06
C ASP A 5 -37.73 -124.65 68.73
N TRP A 6 -36.45 -124.70 68.30
CA TRP A 6 -35.41 -123.83 68.86
C TRP A 6 -35.63 -122.35 68.48
N LEU A 7 -36.11 -122.09 67.25
CA LEU A 7 -36.41 -120.72 66.80
C LEU A 7 -37.57 -120.07 67.58
N LYS A 8 -38.54 -120.85 68.07
CA LYS A 8 -39.66 -120.32 68.87
C LYS A 8 -39.26 -120.01 70.31
N ALA A 9 -38.32 -120.75 70.89
CA ALA A 9 -37.84 -120.52 72.27
C ALA A 9 -36.86 -119.33 72.40
N HIS A 10 -36.16 -118.96 71.33
CA HIS A 10 -35.13 -117.91 71.33
C HIS A 10 -35.36 -116.79 70.30
N TYR A 11 -36.62 -116.50 69.97
CA TYR A 11 -36.99 -115.50 68.95
C TYR A 11 -36.41 -114.10 69.23
N ASP A 12 -36.36 -113.67 70.49
CA ASP A 12 -35.80 -112.37 70.90
C ASP A 12 -34.30 -112.23 70.52
N ARG A 13 -33.52 -113.30 70.71
CA ARG A 13 -32.10 -113.32 70.31
C ARG A 13 -31.94 -113.29 68.79
N VAL A 14 -32.81 -113.98 68.06
CA VAL A 14 -32.81 -113.97 66.59
C VAL A 14 -33.19 -112.58 66.06
N ALA A 15 -34.16 -111.90 66.68
CA ALA A 15 -34.56 -110.54 66.33
C ALA A 15 -33.44 -109.52 66.59
N LEU A 16 -32.73 -109.63 67.72
CA LEU A 16 -31.59 -108.77 68.03
C LEU A 16 -30.40 -109.00 67.07
N ILE A 17 -30.12 -110.25 66.70
CA ILE A 17 -29.09 -110.56 65.71
C ILE A 17 -29.49 -110.00 64.33
N ALA A 18 -30.74 -110.15 63.92
CA ALA A 18 -31.24 -109.59 62.66
C ALA A 18 -31.15 -108.05 62.64
N ALA A 19 -31.55 -107.38 63.73
CA ALA A 19 -31.43 -105.94 63.87
C ALA A 19 -29.95 -105.48 63.84
N GLY A 20 -29.05 -106.22 64.51
CA GLY A 20 -27.62 -105.96 64.47
C GLY A 20 -27.02 -106.08 63.06
N ILE A 21 -27.44 -107.09 62.29
CA ILE A 21 -27.00 -107.27 60.89
C ILE A 21 -27.50 -106.11 60.02
N ILE A 22 -28.76 -105.68 60.19
CA ILE A 22 -29.33 -104.56 59.43
C ILE A 22 -28.57 -103.26 59.71
N LEU A 23 -28.26 -102.97 60.98
CA LEU A 23 -27.48 -101.79 61.36
C LEU A 23 -26.04 -101.85 60.83
N PHE A 24 -25.45 -103.04 60.78
CA PHE A 24 -24.11 -103.22 60.23
C PHE A 24 -24.08 -102.96 58.71
N LEU A 25 -25.08 -103.47 57.98
CA LEU A 25 -25.21 -103.25 56.54
C LEU A 25 -25.49 -101.78 56.21
N SER A 26 -26.29 -101.08 57.01
CA SER A 26 -26.56 -99.65 56.81
C SER A 26 -25.31 -98.80 57.08
N ALA A 27 -24.51 -99.13 58.11
CA ALA A 27 -23.25 -98.46 58.38
C ALA A 27 -22.24 -98.60 57.22
N ILE A 28 -22.13 -99.79 56.63
CA ILE A 28 -21.27 -100.04 55.45
C ILE A 28 -21.76 -99.20 54.25
N SER A 29 -23.08 -99.16 54.01
CA SER A 29 -23.66 -98.39 52.91
C SER A 29 -23.39 -96.88 53.04
N ILE A 30 -23.55 -96.32 54.23
CA ILE A 30 -23.28 -94.91 54.51
C ILE A 30 -21.79 -94.60 54.30
N TRP A 31 -20.90 -95.46 54.79
CA TRP A 31 -19.46 -95.27 54.63
C TRP A 31 -19.05 -95.29 53.15
N TRP A 32 -19.60 -96.22 52.37
CA TRP A 32 -19.30 -96.32 50.95
C TRP A 32 -19.76 -95.06 50.18
N ASN A 33 -20.94 -94.54 50.52
CA ASN A 33 -21.48 -93.35 49.89
C ASN A 33 -20.67 -92.09 50.22
N ALA A 34 -20.15 -91.98 51.46
CA ALA A 34 -19.28 -90.88 51.87
C ALA A 34 -17.95 -90.85 51.09
N ILE A 35 -17.35 -92.02 50.84
CA ILE A 35 -16.12 -92.13 50.03
C ILE A 35 -16.39 -91.72 48.57
N GLN A 36 -17.51 -92.16 47.99
CA GLN A 36 -17.89 -91.81 46.61
C GLN A 36 -18.16 -90.31 46.44
N PHE A 37 -18.71 -89.64 47.45
CA PHE A 37 -18.92 -88.20 47.43
C PHE A 37 -17.61 -87.41 47.36
N GLY A 38 -16.58 -87.81 48.14
CA GLY A 38 -15.26 -87.21 48.07
C GLY A 38 -14.64 -87.28 46.67
N ASN A 39 -14.81 -88.42 45.99
CA ASN A 39 -14.29 -88.60 44.62
C ASN A 39 -15.05 -87.77 43.56
N ARG A 40 -16.31 -87.40 43.82
CA ARG A 40 -17.12 -86.57 42.90
C ARG A 40 -16.87 -85.07 43.04
N LEU A 41 -16.17 -84.63 44.10
CA LEU A 41 -15.82 -83.24 44.34
C LEU A 41 -14.49 -82.80 43.72
N VAL A 42 -13.80 -83.69 43.01
CA VAL A 42 -12.58 -83.30 42.28
C VAL A 42 -12.99 -82.47 41.07
N ALA A 43 -12.76 -81.17 41.15
CA ALA A 43 -12.99 -80.23 40.06
C ALA A 43 -12.16 -80.62 38.83
N GLN A 44 -12.80 -80.74 37.67
CA GLN A 44 -12.09 -80.89 36.40
C GLN A 44 -11.24 -79.62 36.14
N PRO A 45 -9.95 -79.74 35.81
CA PRO A 45 -9.15 -78.58 35.47
C PRO A 45 -9.64 -77.99 34.13
N GLY A 46 -10.05 -76.72 34.16
CA GLY A 46 -10.42 -75.96 32.96
C GLY A 46 -9.21 -75.68 32.05
N PRO A 47 -9.43 -75.34 30.77
CA PRO A 47 -8.35 -75.04 29.84
C PRO A 47 -7.52 -73.82 30.30
N PRO A 48 -6.22 -73.76 29.95
CA PRO A 48 -5.34 -72.68 30.39
C PRO A 48 -5.79 -71.31 29.84
N PRO A 49 -5.62 -70.22 30.62
CA PRO A 49 -6.03 -68.88 30.19
C PRO A 49 -5.17 -68.39 29.02
N LYS A 50 -5.83 -67.86 27.98
CA LYS A 50 -5.16 -67.13 26.89
C LYS A 50 -4.78 -65.73 27.38
N ASN A 51 -3.50 -65.36 27.26
CA ASN A 51 -3.04 -64.01 27.58
C ASN A 51 -3.70 -62.99 26.63
N ALA A 52 -4.19 -61.88 27.18
CA ALA A 52 -4.79 -60.79 26.43
C ALA A 52 -3.73 -60.03 25.62
N SER A 53 -4.07 -59.63 24.39
CA SER A 53 -3.23 -58.75 23.56
C SER A 53 -3.10 -57.37 24.20
N PRO A 54 -1.94 -56.69 24.05
CA PRO A 54 -1.78 -55.33 24.56
C PRO A 54 -2.72 -54.35 23.85
N PRO A 55 -3.13 -53.25 24.53
CA PRO A 55 -4.00 -52.25 23.94
C PRO A 55 -3.33 -51.54 22.74
N PRO A 56 -4.11 -51.11 21.74
CA PRO A 56 -3.58 -50.40 20.58
C PRO A 56 -2.91 -49.09 21.00
N VAL A 57 -1.71 -48.84 20.49
CA VAL A 57 -0.92 -47.62 20.75
C VAL A 57 -1.71 -46.39 20.31
N ALA A 58 -1.74 -45.36 21.16
CA ALA A 58 -2.54 -44.15 20.99
C ALA A 58 -1.94 -43.17 19.97
N THR A 59 -1.93 -43.54 18.69
CA THR A 59 -1.40 -42.73 17.58
C THR A 59 -2.06 -41.33 17.47
N GLU A 60 -3.28 -41.18 17.99
CA GLU A 60 -3.97 -39.88 18.03
C GLU A 60 -3.34 -38.90 19.04
N LEU A 61 -2.71 -39.40 20.10
CA LEU A 61 -2.05 -38.56 21.10
C LEU A 61 -0.75 -37.95 20.53
N ASP A 62 0.02 -38.77 19.81
CA ASP A 62 1.25 -38.32 19.14
C ASP A 62 0.93 -37.29 18.05
N ARG A 63 -0.12 -37.52 17.26
CA ARG A 63 -0.59 -36.56 16.25
C ARG A 63 -1.08 -35.25 16.88
N ALA A 64 -1.73 -35.31 18.04
CA ALA A 64 -2.14 -34.12 18.78
C ALA A 64 -0.93 -33.33 19.32
N ALA A 65 0.09 -34.02 19.82
CA ALA A 65 1.34 -33.41 20.28
C ALA A 65 2.09 -32.71 19.14
N GLU A 66 2.14 -33.32 17.96
CA GLU A 66 2.78 -32.74 16.77
C GLU A 66 2.06 -31.45 16.30
N ARG A 67 0.73 -31.42 16.36
CA ARG A 67 -0.06 -30.19 16.06
C ARG A 67 0.15 -29.07 17.07
N LEU A 68 0.47 -29.39 18.33
CA LEU A 68 0.79 -28.39 19.35
C LEU A 68 2.16 -27.75 19.13
N GLN A 69 3.12 -28.47 18.54
CA GLN A 69 4.44 -27.93 18.21
C GLN A 69 4.40 -26.93 17.04
N HIS A 70 3.40 -27.07 16.16
CA HIS A 70 3.15 -26.13 15.07
C HIS A 70 1.77 -25.47 15.24
N PRO A 71 1.62 -24.52 16.18
CA PRO A 71 0.35 -23.87 16.41
C PRO A 71 -0.15 -23.23 15.11
N SER A 72 -1.40 -23.52 14.76
CA SER A 72 -2.04 -22.94 13.60
C SER A 72 -2.04 -21.42 13.72
N GLN A 73 -1.31 -20.75 12.83
CA GLN A 73 -1.33 -19.31 12.74
C GLN A 73 -2.65 -18.85 12.13
N TRP A 74 -3.32 -17.92 12.80
CA TRP A 74 -4.51 -17.27 12.28
C TRP A 74 -4.14 -16.53 11.00
N LYS A 75 -4.63 -17.03 9.86
CA LYS A 75 -4.57 -16.29 8.60
C LYS A 75 -5.78 -15.37 8.56
N SER A 76 -5.58 -14.06 8.69
CA SER A 76 -6.64 -13.09 8.44
C SER A 76 -7.07 -13.21 6.98
N SER A 77 -8.31 -13.66 6.73
CA SER A 77 -8.90 -13.56 5.40
C SER A 77 -9.36 -12.13 5.16
N THR A 78 -9.20 -11.64 3.92
CA THR A 78 -9.73 -10.33 3.48
C THR A 78 -11.26 -10.24 3.62
N ARG A 79 -11.94 -11.39 3.67
CA ARG A 79 -13.37 -11.47 4.01
C ARG A 79 -13.52 -11.45 5.53
N SER A 80 -14.30 -10.50 6.03
CA SER A 80 -14.83 -10.45 7.40
C SER A 80 -15.30 -11.86 7.79
N GLY A 81 -14.60 -12.50 8.73
CA GLY A 81 -14.97 -13.83 9.20
C GLY A 81 -16.37 -13.81 9.82
N LEU A 82 -16.97 -14.99 10.04
CA LEU A 82 -18.34 -15.11 10.60
C LEU A 82 -18.57 -14.30 11.90
N PHE A 83 -17.49 -13.97 12.62
CA PHE A 83 -17.48 -13.25 13.89
C PHE A 83 -16.80 -11.87 13.84
N VAL A 84 -16.34 -11.44 12.66
CA VAL A 84 -15.80 -10.10 12.46
C VAL A 84 -16.83 -9.33 11.63
N PRO A 85 -17.59 -8.40 12.23
CA PRO A 85 -18.54 -7.61 11.48
C PRO A 85 -17.80 -6.81 10.41
N GLU A 86 -18.40 -6.74 9.23
CA GLU A 86 -17.94 -5.83 8.18
C GLU A 86 -18.05 -4.38 8.66
N LYS A 87 -17.12 -3.52 8.27
CA LYS A 87 -17.19 -2.09 8.59
C LYS A 87 -18.34 -1.48 7.77
N HIS A 88 -19.36 -0.99 8.46
CA HIS A 88 -20.49 -0.29 7.86
C HIS A 88 -20.37 1.21 8.15
N PHE A 89 -20.70 2.03 7.16
CA PHE A 89 -20.78 3.49 7.27
C PHE A 89 -22.04 3.99 6.57
N ILE A 90 -22.43 5.24 6.80
CA ILE A 90 -23.53 5.87 6.07
C ILE A 90 -22.91 6.53 4.83
N GLY A 91 -23.30 6.06 3.64
CA GLY A 91 -22.88 6.66 2.38
C GLY A 91 -23.43 8.07 2.21
N ALA A 92 -22.88 8.84 1.27
CA ALA A 92 -23.34 10.21 0.97
C ALA A 92 -24.83 10.27 0.55
N ASN A 93 -25.40 9.14 0.13
CA ASN A 93 -26.82 8.97 -0.21
C ASN A 93 -27.71 8.66 1.01
N GLY A 94 -27.17 8.60 2.23
CA GLY A 94 -27.89 8.30 3.46
C GLY A 94 -28.18 6.82 3.70
N PHE A 95 -27.69 5.91 2.85
CA PHE A 95 -27.88 4.47 2.99
C PHE A 95 -26.68 3.78 3.64
N PRO A 96 -26.86 2.62 4.30
CA PRO A 96 -25.75 1.80 4.78
C PRO A 96 -24.87 1.36 3.62
N ALA A 97 -23.58 1.65 3.76
CA ALA A 97 -22.54 1.34 2.80
C ALA A 97 -21.45 0.51 3.47
N THR A 98 -20.79 -0.33 2.69
CA THR A 98 -19.66 -1.16 3.09
C THR A 98 -18.46 -0.83 2.22
N LEU A 99 -17.27 -1.21 2.68
CA LEU A 99 -16.03 -0.90 1.97
C LEU A 99 -15.93 -1.55 0.58
N GLN A 100 -16.75 -2.57 0.31
CA GLN A 100 -16.77 -3.29 -0.97
C GLN A 100 -17.77 -2.70 -1.97
N ASN A 101 -18.82 -2.02 -1.50
CA ASN A 101 -19.89 -1.54 -2.38
C ASN A 101 -19.82 -0.03 -2.66
N THR A 102 -19.13 0.73 -1.81
CA THR A 102 -19.10 2.19 -1.89
C THR A 102 -17.70 2.69 -1.62
N GLN A 103 -17.19 3.54 -2.51
CA GLN A 103 -15.99 4.32 -2.27
C GLN A 103 -16.31 5.40 -1.23
N VAL A 104 -15.69 5.33 -0.06
CA VAL A 104 -15.97 6.26 1.06
C VAL A 104 -15.43 7.64 0.71
N HIS A 105 -14.17 7.68 0.26
CA HIS A 105 -13.38 8.88 0.06
C HIS A 105 -12.92 8.97 -1.39
N ALA A 106 -13.82 9.36 -2.28
CA ALA A 106 -13.46 9.61 -3.67
C ALA A 106 -12.46 10.77 -3.77
N PRO A 107 -11.42 10.70 -4.62
CA PRO A 107 -11.16 9.69 -5.66
C PRO A 107 -10.31 8.48 -5.22
N VAL A 108 -9.92 8.37 -3.95
CA VAL A 108 -8.99 7.36 -3.44
C VAL A 108 -9.69 6.01 -3.18
N PRO A 109 -9.18 4.87 -3.69
CA PRO A 109 -9.78 3.56 -3.41
C PRO A 109 -9.67 3.16 -1.94
N ASN A 110 -10.73 2.55 -1.38
CA ASN A 110 -10.75 2.09 0.00
C ASN A 110 -9.59 1.12 0.32
N ASP A 111 -9.23 0.25 -0.62
CA ASP A 111 -8.12 -0.70 -0.46
C ASP A 111 -6.77 -0.01 -0.21
N TRP A 112 -6.55 1.17 -0.80
CA TRP A 112 -5.33 1.95 -0.58
C TRP A 112 -5.30 2.51 0.86
N ILE A 113 -6.40 3.09 1.30
CA ILE A 113 -6.57 3.62 2.67
C ILE A 113 -6.39 2.50 3.71
N GLU A 114 -6.97 1.32 3.48
CA GLU A 114 -6.80 0.16 4.37
C GLU A 114 -5.38 -0.42 4.35
N LYS A 115 -4.74 -0.46 3.17
CA LYS A 115 -3.36 -0.97 3.04
C LYS A 115 -2.38 -0.18 3.89
N PHE A 116 -2.52 1.14 3.93
CA PHE A 116 -1.67 2.03 4.73
C PHE A 116 -2.20 2.26 6.16
N GLY A 117 -3.28 1.57 6.55
CA GLY A 117 -3.82 1.65 7.91
C GLY A 117 -4.39 3.02 8.28
N LEU A 118 -4.76 3.83 7.28
CA LEU A 118 -5.31 5.16 7.49
C LEU A 118 -6.74 5.07 8.07
N PRO A 119 -7.16 6.05 8.90
CA PRO A 119 -8.47 6.03 9.55
C PRO A 119 -9.60 6.34 8.55
N ILE A 120 -10.02 5.34 7.77
CA ILE A 120 -11.07 5.45 6.74
C ILE A 120 -12.42 6.00 7.24
N GLN A 121 -12.64 6.00 8.55
CA GLN A 121 -13.86 6.51 9.18
C GLN A 121 -13.86 8.04 9.27
N ASP A 122 -12.69 8.66 9.24
CA ASP A 122 -12.54 10.10 9.37
C ASP A 122 -12.91 10.77 8.06
N ALA A 123 -13.76 11.79 8.12
CA ALA A 123 -14.23 12.52 6.95
C ALA A 123 -13.10 13.28 6.23
N ASP A 124 -12.08 13.68 6.97
CA ASP A 124 -10.92 14.45 6.52
C ASP A 124 -9.68 13.56 6.29
N VAL A 125 -9.83 12.22 6.25
CA VAL A 125 -8.68 11.30 6.10
C VAL A 125 -7.80 11.64 4.89
N LEU A 126 -8.36 12.20 3.82
CA LEU A 126 -7.60 12.60 2.63
C LEU A 126 -6.74 13.86 2.83
N GLU A 127 -7.10 14.72 3.79
CA GLU A 127 -6.41 15.96 4.13
C GLU A 127 -5.41 15.78 5.28
N GLN A 128 -5.47 14.63 5.96
CA GLN A 128 -4.54 14.28 7.04
C GLN A 128 -3.12 14.01 6.50
N ASP A 129 -2.13 14.29 7.35
CA ASP A 129 -0.70 14.08 7.15
C ASP A 129 -0.16 13.27 8.35
N PRO A 130 -0.18 11.92 8.29
CA PRO A 130 0.18 11.06 9.41
C PRO A 130 1.67 11.08 9.78
N ASP A 131 2.56 11.28 8.81
CA ASP A 131 4.02 11.23 8.99
C ASP A 131 4.68 12.62 9.13
N ILE A 132 3.86 13.68 9.00
CA ILE A 132 4.21 15.08 9.25
C ILE A 132 5.34 15.51 8.32
N ASP A 133 5.21 15.17 7.04
CA ASP A 133 6.15 15.54 5.99
C ASP A 133 5.69 16.76 5.17
N GLY A 134 4.43 17.21 5.37
CA GLY A 134 3.80 18.34 4.67
C GLY A 134 3.00 17.95 3.42
N PHE A 135 2.85 16.66 3.13
CA PHE A 135 1.99 16.11 2.09
C PHE A 135 0.72 15.50 2.70
N THR A 136 -0.40 15.67 2.00
CA THR A 136 -1.65 15.04 2.45
C THR A 136 -1.76 13.65 1.85
N ASN A 137 -2.53 12.78 2.49
CA ASN A 137 -2.83 11.45 1.97
C ASN A 137 -3.33 11.48 0.50
N LEU A 138 -4.06 12.53 0.09
CA LEU A 138 -4.48 12.71 -1.29
C LEU A 138 -3.30 13.00 -2.24
N ASP A 139 -2.38 13.87 -1.84
CA ASP A 139 -1.20 14.22 -2.65
C ASP A 139 -0.30 12.99 -2.86
N GLU A 140 -0.15 12.18 -1.83
CA GLU A 140 0.66 10.96 -1.87
C GLU A 140 0.01 9.84 -2.66
N TRP A 141 -1.32 9.73 -2.60
CA TRP A 141 -2.05 8.85 -3.50
C TRP A 141 -1.85 9.24 -4.97
N GLN A 142 -1.88 10.54 -5.29
CA GLN A 142 -1.60 11.04 -6.63
C GLN A 142 -0.13 10.85 -7.04
N GLY A 143 0.79 10.99 -6.09
CA GLY A 143 2.23 10.78 -6.27
C GLY A 143 2.65 9.31 -6.28
N GLY A 144 1.77 8.38 -5.88
CA GLY A 144 2.07 6.97 -5.75
C GLY A 144 3.06 6.64 -4.63
N THR A 145 3.05 7.43 -3.56
CA THR A 145 3.97 7.32 -2.42
C THR A 145 3.30 6.69 -1.18
N ASP A 146 4.01 6.64 -0.05
CA ASP A 146 3.58 5.91 1.14
C ASP A 146 3.27 6.90 2.27
N PRO A 147 1.97 7.06 2.63
CA PRO A 147 1.51 8.08 3.58
C PRO A 147 1.87 7.86 5.03
N THR A 148 2.60 6.78 5.30
CA THR A 148 3.08 6.47 6.65
C THR A 148 4.59 6.63 6.77
N ASN A 149 5.28 6.96 5.67
CA ASN A 149 6.72 7.02 5.61
C ASN A 149 7.20 8.36 5.08
N LYS A 150 7.72 9.17 5.99
CA LYS A 150 8.25 10.51 5.76
C LYS A 150 9.32 10.63 4.67
N ASP A 151 10.07 9.56 4.38
CA ASP A 151 11.09 9.58 3.32
C ASP A 151 10.49 9.28 1.93
N SER A 152 9.24 8.80 1.89
CA SER A 152 8.53 8.38 0.69
C SER A 152 7.45 9.41 0.36
N HIS A 153 7.87 10.52 -0.24
CA HIS A 153 6.99 11.64 -0.56
C HIS A 153 7.11 12.09 -2.02
N PRO A 154 6.09 12.78 -2.59
CA PRO A 154 6.18 13.37 -3.92
C PRO A 154 7.23 14.50 -3.98
N ASP A 155 7.61 14.93 -5.18
CA ASP A 155 8.52 16.08 -5.32
C ASP A 155 7.91 17.33 -4.66
N TYR A 156 8.70 18.06 -3.87
CA TYR A 156 8.30 19.33 -3.26
C TYR A 156 7.76 20.34 -4.28
N LEU A 157 8.15 20.25 -5.55
CA LEU A 157 7.60 21.07 -6.62
C LEU A 157 6.09 20.90 -6.84
N THR A 158 5.49 19.76 -6.47
CA THR A 158 4.03 19.56 -6.62
C THR A 158 3.22 20.52 -5.73
N LYS A 159 3.82 21.02 -4.64
CA LYS A 159 3.25 22.02 -3.73
C LYS A 159 3.44 23.47 -4.21
N LEU A 160 4.10 23.66 -5.35
CA LEU A 160 4.28 24.97 -5.96
C LEU A 160 3.18 25.19 -7.01
N HIS A 161 2.38 26.24 -6.80
CA HIS A 161 1.31 26.60 -7.73
C HIS A 161 1.45 28.05 -8.19
N LEU A 162 0.98 28.32 -9.39
CA LEU A 162 0.88 29.67 -9.93
C LEU A 162 -0.35 30.39 -9.33
N VAL A 163 -0.17 31.62 -8.88
CA VAL A 163 -1.27 32.50 -8.42
C VAL A 163 -1.60 33.52 -9.50
N SER A 164 -0.58 34.12 -10.09
CA SER A 164 -0.72 35.12 -11.14
C SER A 164 0.50 35.08 -12.05
N ALA A 165 0.29 35.26 -13.35
CA ALA A 165 1.35 35.45 -14.31
C ALA A 165 1.05 36.72 -15.11
N LYS A 166 1.97 37.68 -15.03
CA LYS A 166 1.92 38.91 -15.83
C LYS A 166 3.00 38.81 -16.89
N GLU A 167 2.61 38.32 -18.05
CA GLU A 167 3.47 38.32 -19.23
C GLU A 167 3.54 39.74 -19.81
N GLU A 168 4.76 40.27 -19.90
CA GLU A 168 5.02 41.53 -20.57
C GLU A 168 5.81 41.27 -21.85
N PRO A 169 5.30 41.65 -23.03
CA PRO A 169 6.03 41.43 -24.27
C PRO A 169 7.22 42.39 -24.35
N PHE A 170 8.34 41.92 -24.88
CA PHE A 170 9.50 42.76 -25.14
C PHE A 170 9.16 43.74 -26.28
N PRO A 171 9.36 45.05 -26.12
CA PRO A 171 8.78 46.07 -27.01
C PRO A 171 9.20 45.97 -28.49
N PHE A 172 10.29 45.25 -28.79
CA PHE A 172 10.81 45.09 -30.14
C PHE A 172 10.69 43.65 -30.66
N ILE A 173 10.40 43.52 -31.95
CA ILE A 173 10.36 42.26 -32.69
C ILE A 173 11.51 42.21 -33.70
N PHE A 174 12.19 41.06 -33.79
CA PHE A 174 13.23 40.84 -34.78
C PHE A 174 12.61 40.48 -36.13
N SER A 175 12.62 41.41 -37.07
CA SER A 175 11.85 41.28 -38.33
C SER A 175 12.66 40.59 -39.42
N SER A 176 13.87 41.07 -39.70
CA SER A 176 14.71 40.53 -40.79
C SER A 176 16.18 40.84 -40.57
N TRP A 177 17.05 40.22 -41.36
CA TRP A 177 18.49 40.52 -41.34
C TRP A 177 19.08 40.43 -42.74
N VAL A 178 20.03 41.32 -43.04
CA VAL A 178 20.76 41.35 -44.31
C VAL A 178 22.20 41.79 -44.06
N GLY A 179 23.18 41.01 -44.52
CA GLY A 179 24.59 41.40 -44.50
C GLY A 179 25.12 41.79 -43.11
N GLY A 180 24.64 41.15 -42.04
CA GLY A 180 25.02 41.44 -40.65
C GLY A 180 24.33 42.65 -40.02
N THR A 181 23.31 43.20 -40.69
CA THR A 181 22.43 44.24 -40.15
C THR A 181 21.08 43.61 -39.82
N PHE A 182 20.55 43.87 -38.63
CA PHE A 182 19.31 43.33 -38.08
C PHE A 182 18.24 44.42 -38.05
N ALA A 183 17.07 44.13 -38.60
CA ALA A 183 15.90 44.99 -38.57
C ALA A 183 15.05 44.68 -37.33
N LEU A 184 14.89 45.67 -36.46
CA LEU A 184 14.02 45.63 -35.29
C LEU A 184 12.86 46.62 -35.46
N ASN A 185 11.64 46.15 -35.25
CA ASN A 185 10.43 46.97 -35.24
C ASN A 185 9.84 46.99 -33.83
N THR A 186 9.10 48.04 -33.47
CA THR A 186 8.24 47.97 -32.29
C THR A 186 7.05 47.05 -32.56
N ILE A 187 6.53 46.38 -31.53
CA ILE A 187 5.39 45.44 -31.70
C ILE A 187 4.15 46.15 -32.29
N ASP A 188 3.92 47.39 -31.85
CA ASP A 188 2.81 48.25 -32.27
C ASP A 188 3.08 48.97 -33.61
N GLN A 189 4.28 48.83 -34.17
CA GLN A 189 4.74 49.54 -35.37
C GLN A 189 4.64 51.07 -35.26
N SER A 190 4.66 51.61 -34.04
CA SER A 190 4.62 53.06 -33.80
C SER A 190 5.91 53.77 -34.20
N GLU A 191 7.05 53.07 -34.18
CA GLU A 191 8.36 53.61 -34.54
C GLU A 191 8.87 53.04 -35.88
N PRO A 192 9.70 53.82 -36.62
CA PRO A 192 10.34 53.31 -37.83
C PRO A 192 11.32 52.17 -37.52
N THR A 193 11.51 51.30 -38.50
CA THR A 193 12.44 50.17 -38.41
C THR A 193 13.85 50.61 -38.06
N GLN A 194 14.41 50.00 -37.03
CA GLN A 194 15.79 50.22 -36.63
C GLN A 194 16.68 49.15 -37.24
N PHE A 195 17.69 49.59 -37.99
CA PHE A 195 18.69 48.71 -38.60
C PHE A 195 19.99 48.79 -37.79
N LEU A 196 20.32 47.71 -37.08
CA LEU A 196 21.42 47.68 -36.10
C LEU A 196 22.39 46.54 -36.40
N LYS A 197 23.65 46.69 -36.00
CA LYS A 197 24.69 45.65 -36.11
C LYS A 197 25.01 45.05 -34.74
N VAL A 198 25.75 43.94 -34.73
CA VAL A 198 26.28 43.38 -33.48
C VAL A 198 27.15 44.43 -32.78
N GLY A 199 26.89 44.69 -31.50
CA GLY A 199 27.52 45.74 -30.70
C GLY A 199 26.69 47.02 -30.54
N ASP A 200 25.72 47.26 -31.42
CA ASP A 200 24.87 48.45 -31.37
C ASP A 200 23.78 48.32 -30.31
N VAL A 201 23.28 49.47 -29.83
CA VAL A 201 22.17 49.56 -28.88
C VAL A 201 20.88 49.92 -29.57
N ILE A 202 19.79 49.26 -29.15
CA ILE A 202 18.44 49.53 -29.62
C ILE A 202 17.96 50.86 -29.05
N ARG A 203 17.62 51.81 -29.92
CA ARG A 203 17.14 53.13 -29.49
C ARG A 203 15.83 52.97 -28.72
N GLY A 204 15.70 53.71 -27.63
CA GLY A 204 14.56 53.57 -26.70
C GLY A 204 14.78 52.52 -25.60
N THR A 205 15.88 51.78 -25.63
CA THR A 205 16.24 50.81 -24.59
C THR A 205 17.73 50.83 -24.27
N ASP A 206 18.13 50.09 -23.24
CA ASP A 206 19.54 49.88 -22.86
C ASP A 206 20.07 48.50 -23.29
N PHE A 207 19.41 47.84 -24.23
CA PHE A 207 19.83 46.54 -24.76
C PHE A 207 20.79 46.70 -25.94
N LYS A 208 21.95 46.04 -25.85
CA LYS A 208 22.92 45.88 -26.94
C LYS A 208 22.74 44.53 -27.63
N ILE A 209 23.00 44.46 -28.93
CA ILE A 209 23.05 43.20 -29.68
C ILE A 209 24.40 42.53 -29.42
N VAL A 210 24.39 41.30 -28.89
CA VAL A 210 25.62 40.58 -28.53
C VAL A 210 25.96 39.50 -29.54
N LYS A 211 24.96 38.73 -29.96
CA LYS A 211 25.18 37.56 -30.81
C LYS A 211 23.99 37.31 -31.72
N PHE A 212 24.29 36.89 -32.93
CA PHE A 212 23.31 36.35 -33.86
C PHE A 212 23.58 34.87 -34.09
N THR A 213 22.54 34.06 -34.05
CA THR A 213 22.61 32.62 -34.32
C THR A 213 21.63 32.29 -35.43
N GLY A 214 22.16 32.05 -36.63
CA GLY A 214 21.36 31.64 -37.79
C GLY A 214 20.79 30.23 -37.58
N LYS A 215 19.46 30.10 -37.53
CA LYS A 215 18.77 28.83 -37.33
C LYS A 215 17.64 28.67 -38.33
N HIS A 216 17.40 27.44 -38.74
CA HIS A 216 16.28 27.09 -39.60
C HIS A 216 15.61 25.84 -39.06
N GLU A 217 14.30 25.88 -38.96
CA GLU A 217 13.47 24.76 -38.54
C GLU A 217 12.52 24.36 -39.67
N ARG A 218 12.12 23.09 -39.69
CA ARG A 218 11.04 22.64 -40.56
C ARG A 218 9.74 22.87 -39.83
N ASP A 219 8.82 23.59 -40.44
CA ASP A 219 7.47 23.73 -39.91
C ASP A 219 6.67 22.42 -40.02
N GLN A 220 5.44 22.45 -39.50
CA GLN A 220 4.48 21.34 -39.58
C GLN A 220 4.13 20.89 -41.02
N TYR A 221 4.47 21.69 -42.03
CA TYR A 221 4.24 21.43 -43.46
C TYR A 221 5.53 21.03 -44.20
N GLY A 222 6.65 20.90 -43.50
CA GLY A 222 7.96 20.54 -44.07
C GLY A 222 8.70 21.71 -44.74
N THR A 223 8.18 22.92 -44.65
CA THR A 223 8.82 24.14 -45.17
C THR A 223 9.95 24.56 -44.24
N LYS A 224 11.10 24.93 -44.82
CA LYS A 224 12.24 25.44 -44.04
C LYS A 224 12.00 26.91 -43.68
N VAL A 225 11.64 27.16 -42.43
CA VAL A 225 11.40 28.50 -41.88
C VAL A 225 12.67 28.98 -41.19
N ASP A 226 13.02 30.25 -41.42
CA ASP A 226 14.12 30.93 -40.74
C ASP A 226 13.67 31.31 -39.31
N VAL A 227 14.26 30.66 -38.32
CA VAL A 227 14.00 30.88 -36.90
C VAL A 227 15.26 31.41 -36.21
N SER A 228 16.03 32.24 -36.92
CA SER A 228 17.26 32.81 -36.40
C SER A 228 17.02 33.59 -35.10
N GLU A 229 17.98 33.46 -34.21
CA GLU A 229 17.94 34.03 -32.86
C GLU A 229 18.90 35.21 -32.75
N LEU A 230 18.41 36.31 -32.20
CA LEU A 230 19.19 37.51 -31.89
C LEU A 230 19.27 37.67 -30.37
N LEU A 231 20.47 37.52 -29.81
CA LEU A 231 20.75 37.67 -28.39
C LEU A 231 21.06 39.13 -28.07
N LEU A 232 20.26 39.70 -27.20
CA LEU A 232 20.39 41.03 -26.64
C LEU A 232 20.89 40.93 -25.20
N GLU A 233 21.62 41.94 -24.74
CA GLU A 233 22.08 42.04 -23.36
C GLU A 233 21.90 43.48 -22.85
N HIS A 234 21.33 43.63 -21.65
CA HIS A 234 21.17 44.93 -21.02
C HIS A 234 22.53 45.47 -20.55
N LYS A 235 22.85 46.73 -20.87
CA LYS A 235 24.17 47.33 -20.58
C LYS A 235 24.53 47.37 -19.10
N ALA A 236 23.57 47.64 -18.21
CA ALA A 236 23.83 47.85 -16.79
C ALA A 236 23.64 46.58 -15.93
N THR A 237 22.69 45.72 -16.31
CA THR A 237 22.30 44.54 -15.51
C THR A 237 22.78 43.23 -16.11
N HIS A 238 23.37 43.25 -17.32
CA HIS A 238 23.80 42.07 -18.07
C HIS A 238 22.69 41.02 -18.32
N VAL A 239 21.42 41.40 -18.13
CA VAL A 239 20.26 40.54 -18.41
C VAL A 239 20.16 40.29 -19.91
N GLN A 240 19.97 39.03 -20.30
CA GLN A 240 19.94 38.62 -21.70
C GLN A 240 18.50 38.39 -22.18
N VAL A 241 18.22 38.76 -23.43
CA VAL A 241 16.92 38.52 -24.09
C VAL A 241 17.19 37.95 -25.47
N THR A 242 16.56 36.83 -25.81
CA THR A 242 16.66 36.22 -27.14
C THR A 242 15.42 36.55 -27.95
N LEU A 243 15.59 37.28 -29.05
CA LEU A 243 14.54 37.52 -30.03
C LEU A 243 14.61 36.44 -31.11
N VAL A 244 13.53 35.70 -31.30
CA VAL A 244 13.39 34.81 -32.45
C VAL A 244 12.77 35.60 -33.60
N LYS A 245 13.26 35.39 -34.82
CA LYS A 245 12.75 36.08 -36.00
C LYS A 245 11.22 35.94 -36.10
N GLU A 246 10.56 37.08 -36.33
CA GLU A 246 9.10 37.22 -36.51
C GLU A 246 8.27 36.73 -35.32
N LYS A 247 8.88 36.50 -34.14
CA LYS A 247 8.17 36.14 -32.90
C LYS A 247 8.35 37.21 -31.84
N VAL A 248 7.27 37.48 -31.11
CA VAL A 248 7.30 38.32 -29.92
C VAL A 248 8.03 37.57 -28.81
N ALA A 249 9.06 38.19 -28.25
CA ALA A 249 9.77 37.64 -27.10
C ALA A 249 9.16 38.16 -25.80
N THR A 250 9.19 37.34 -24.76
CA THR A 250 8.73 37.74 -23.42
C THR A 250 9.83 38.55 -22.71
N SER A 251 9.47 39.72 -22.20
CA SER A 251 10.35 40.67 -21.51
C SER A 251 10.90 40.10 -20.20
N PRO A 252 12.14 40.45 -19.79
CA PRO A 252 12.66 40.17 -18.45
C PRO A 252 11.85 40.80 -17.31
N GLN A 253 11.01 41.79 -17.64
CA GLN A 253 10.09 42.41 -16.68
C GLN A 253 8.85 41.55 -16.40
N SER A 254 8.63 40.48 -17.15
CA SER A 254 7.53 39.54 -16.89
C SER A 254 7.70 38.91 -15.52
N VAL A 255 6.59 38.81 -14.78
CA VAL A 255 6.60 38.32 -13.40
C VAL A 255 5.59 37.19 -13.23
N ALA A 256 5.98 36.20 -12.44
CA ALA A 256 5.10 35.15 -11.97
C ALA A 256 5.05 35.19 -10.45
N THR A 257 3.83 35.19 -9.91
CA THR A 257 3.56 35.05 -8.48
C THR A 257 3.25 33.59 -8.21
N PHE A 258 4.07 32.97 -7.36
CA PHE A 258 3.89 31.60 -6.92
C PHE A 258 3.38 31.55 -5.49
N VAL A 259 2.59 30.51 -5.21
CA VAL A 259 2.26 30.08 -3.86
C VAL A 259 2.88 28.71 -3.62
N TYR A 260 3.57 28.60 -2.50
CA TYR A 260 4.14 27.35 -2.02
C TYR A 260 3.40 26.94 -0.76
N THR A 261 2.80 25.75 -0.77
CA THR A 261 1.89 25.29 0.29
C THR A 261 2.54 24.33 1.29
N TRP A 262 3.80 23.94 1.07
CA TRP A 262 4.54 23.07 1.99
C TRP A 262 4.94 23.82 3.28
N GLY A 263 4.56 23.27 4.44
CA GLY A 263 4.82 23.88 5.74
C GLY A 263 4.03 25.17 6.01
N GLY A 264 3.00 25.45 5.19
CA GLY A 264 2.18 26.66 5.26
C GLY A 264 2.12 27.40 3.92
N ARG A 265 1.19 28.35 3.81
CA ARG A 265 1.02 29.15 2.59
C ARG A 265 2.05 30.27 2.53
N ARG A 266 3.00 30.18 1.60
CA ARG A 266 4.01 31.21 1.33
C ARG A 266 3.88 31.71 -0.10
N GLU A 267 3.62 32.99 -0.26
CA GLU A 267 3.53 33.64 -1.56
C GLU A 267 4.81 34.45 -1.84
N PHE A 268 5.29 34.37 -3.08
CA PHE A 268 6.45 35.15 -3.52
C PHE A 268 6.40 35.42 -5.03
N GLU A 269 6.99 36.54 -5.44
CA GLU A 269 7.06 36.97 -6.84
C GLU A 269 8.45 36.70 -7.40
N VAL A 270 8.50 36.13 -8.60
CA VAL A 270 9.74 35.82 -9.33
C VAL A 270 9.67 36.47 -10.70
N ARG A 271 10.72 37.23 -11.05
CA ARG A 271 10.87 37.81 -12.38
C ARG A 271 11.44 36.80 -13.36
N LYS A 272 11.18 36.99 -14.65
CA LYS A 272 11.83 36.19 -15.69
C LYS A 272 13.36 36.26 -15.55
N ASP A 273 13.99 35.12 -15.72
CA ASP A 273 15.41 34.84 -15.50
C ASP A 273 15.93 34.97 -14.06
N GLN A 274 15.04 35.21 -13.08
CA GLN A 274 15.41 35.20 -11.67
C GLN A 274 15.51 33.77 -11.13
N GLU A 275 16.51 33.55 -10.30
CA GLU A 275 16.70 32.29 -9.57
C GLU A 275 16.06 32.35 -8.18
N PHE A 276 15.51 31.23 -7.74
CA PHE A 276 14.93 31.04 -6.42
C PHE A 276 15.10 29.59 -5.96
N SER A 277 15.08 29.37 -4.65
CA SER A 277 15.13 28.05 -4.03
C SER A 277 13.88 27.79 -3.20
N LEU A 278 13.57 26.51 -2.99
CA LEU A 278 12.43 26.06 -2.20
C LEU A 278 12.94 25.29 -0.98
N LYS A 279 12.39 25.62 0.19
CA LYS A 279 12.61 24.80 1.39
C LYS A 279 11.81 23.51 1.27
N PRO A 280 12.27 22.36 1.79
CA PRO A 280 13.48 22.18 2.60
C PRO A 280 14.78 22.05 1.80
N VAL A 281 14.71 21.84 0.48
CA VAL A 281 15.87 21.56 -0.37
C VAL A 281 16.45 22.85 -0.97
N GLU A 282 17.12 23.65 -0.14
CA GLU A 282 17.72 24.93 -0.58
C GLU A 282 18.92 24.75 -1.55
N GLU A 283 19.46 23.53 -1.66
CA GLU A 283 20.54 23.18 -2.58
C GLU A 283 20.13 23.21 -4.05
N ILE A 284 18.82 23.12 -4.33
CA ILE A 284 18.27 23.16 -5.68
C ILE A 284 17.81 24.59 -6.00
N ASN A 285 18.51 25.24 -6.93
CA ASN A 285 18.09 26.52 -7.47
C ASN A 285 17.24 26.30 -8.74
N TYR A 286 16.06 26.89 -8.75
CA TYR A 286 15.16 26.97 -9.88
C TYR A 286 15.27 28.35 -10.53
N LYS A 287 15.12 28.39 -11.85
CA LYS A 287 15.12 29.63 -12.63
C LYS A 287 13.82 29.73 -13.43
N LEU A 288 13.15 30.88 -13.37
CA LEU A 288 11.98 31.16 -14.19
C LEU A 288 12.41 31.50 -15.62
N VAL A 289 12.06 30.67 -16.60
CA VAL A 289 12.49 30.83 -18.00
C VAL A 289 11.41 31.44 -18.86
N ASP A 290 10.16 31.07 -18.61
CA ASP A 290 9.03 31.53 -19.41
C ASP A 290 7.82 31.83 -18.54
N VAL A 291 7.05 32.84 -18.94
CA VAL A 291 5.85 33.31 -18.24
C VAL A 291 4.76 33.44 -19.29
N GLN A 292 3.73 32.62 -19.18
CA GLN A 292 2.55 32.65 -20.03
C GLN A 292 1.33 32.99 -19.16
N PRO A 293 0.21 33.46 -19.75
CA PRO A 293 -0.95 33.87 -18.96
C PRO A 293 -1.57 32.75 -18.11
N ASN A 294 -1.36 31.49 -18.50
CA ASN A 294 -1.92 30.31 -17.84
C ASN A 294 -0.90 29.38 -17.17
N LYS A 295 0.39 29.58 -17.39
CA LYS A 295 1.46 28.74 -16.85
C LYS A 295 2.78 29.48 -16.77
N ALA A 296 3.63 29.05 -15.85
CA ALA A 296 5.02 29.47 -15.77
C ALA A 296 5.93 28.28 -16.02
N VAL A 297 7.06 28.48 -16.71
CA VAL A 297 8.03 27.43 -16.97
C VAL A 297 9.30 27.71 -16.20
N ILE A 298 9.65 26.79 -15.30
CA ILE A 298 10.88 26.84 -14.51
C ILE A 298 11.86 25.76 -14.97
N VAL A 299 13.14 25.98 -14.73
CA VAL A 299 14.19 24.96 -14.96
C VAL A 299 15.04 24.82 -13.70
N ASN A 300 15.48 23.59 -13.42
CA ASN A 300 16.48 23.35 -12.40
C ASN A 300 17.86 23.75 -12.97
N THR A 301 18.60 24.60 -12.25
CA THR A 301 19.93 25.09 -12.64
C THR A 301 20.96 23.95 -12.83
N GLN A 302 20.82 22.84 -12.09
CA GLN A 302 21.67 21.65 -12.24
C GLN A 302 21.28 20.79 -13.45
N LYS A 303 20.02 20.87 -13.89
CA LYS A 303 19.47 20.12 -15.04
C LYS A 303 18.73 21.08 -15.99
N PRO A 304 19.45 21.97 -16.70
CA PRO A 304 18.82 23.06 -17.47
C PRO A 304 17.97 22.58 -18.66
N ASN A 305 18.14 21.32 -19.08
CA ASN A 305 17.36 20.72 -20.17
C ASN A 305 15.97 20.23 -19.73
N ALA A 306 15.71 20.11 -18.42
CA ALA A 306 14.42 19.68 -17.89
C ALA A 306 13.55 20.92 -17.62
N ARG A 307 12.59 21.17 -18.51
CA ARG A 307 11.59 22.23 -18.34
C ARG A 307 10.42 21.71 -17.52
N ILE A 308 10.05 22.46 -16.50
CA ILE A 308 8.98 22.12 -15.57
C ILE A 308 7.90 23.17 -15.71
N GLU A 309 6.68 22.73 -16.04
CA GLU A 309 5.53 23.62 -16.20
C GLU A 309 4.75 23.70 -14.88
N ILE A 310 4.51 24.90 -14.39
CA ILE A 310 3.74 25.18 -13.18
C ILE A 310 2.46 25.91 -13.60
N GLY A 311 1.32 25.26 -13.38
CA GLY A 311 -0.01 25.81 -13.63
C GLY A 311 -0.64 26.44 -12.38
N PHE A 312 -1.84 26.99 -12.55
CA PHE A 312 -2.65 27.43 -11.41
C PHE A 312 -3.01 26.25 -10.51
N ALA A 313 -3.21 26.55 -9.22
CA ALA A 313 -3.81 25.58 -8.32
C ALA A 313 -5.19 25.16 -8.86
N PRO A 314 -5.55 23.86 -8.78
CA PRO A 314 -6.91 23.43 -9.09
C PRO A 314 -7.91 24.18 -8.21
N PRO A 315 -9.10 24.55 -8.76
CA PRO A 315 -10.10 25.37 -8.10
C PRO A 315 -10.73 24.70 -6.87
#